data_AF-A0A3T1B897-F1
#
_entry.id   AF-A0A3T1B897-F1
#
_cell.length_a   1.000
_cell.length_b   1.000
_cell.length_c   1.000
_cell.angle_alpha   90.00
_cell.angle_beta   90.00
_cell.angle_gamma   90.00
#
_symmetry.space_group_name_H-M   'P 1'
#
loop_
_entity.id
_entity.type
_entity.pdbx_description
1 polymer ?
#
loop_
_entity_poly.entity_id
_entity_poly.type
_entity_poly.pdbx_seq_one_letter_code
_entity_poly.pdbx_strand_id
1 'polypeptide(L)'
;MGWTLVAAVVVLAALLGGWAISKGRQPGPETTDEVDEELVADAEAIRAAAERAVVAADEARHRAEHAEQASSEAEQRYLAAQWEVRSEPGNHLVQRAALDAYRRGDLNVTQLNTIWEHAGTSGLDPRGVDQAREEYDRALAETAQVRQEAHVAEVAAEVLAEETRIVEHDVRQAREASKPGLDGLLDAD
;
A
#
# COMPACT_ATOMS: atom_id res chain seq x y z
N MET A 1 -15.34 -3.77 5.12
CA MET A 1 -14.88 -4.04 6.49
C MET A 1 -14.44 -5.50 6.74
N GLY A 2 -14.60 -6.45 5.79
CA GLY A 2 -14.20 -7.85 5.99
C GLY A 2 -12.74 -8.20 5.66
N TRP A 3 -12.00 -7.33 4.96
CA TRP A 3 -10.68 -7.67 4.40
C TRP A 3 -9.50 -7.26 5.28
N THR A 4 -9.64 -6.20 6.09
CA THR A 4 -8.65 -5.81 7.09
C THR A 4 -8.45 -6.89 8.16
N LEU A 5 -9.48 -7.70 8.42
CA LEU A 5 -9.41 -8.87 9.29
C LEU A 5 -8.53 -9.97 8.71
N VAL A 6 -8.50 -10.16 7.40
CA VAL A 6 -7.70 -11.24 6.77
C VAL A 6 -6.22 -10.90 6.84
N ALA A 7 -5.84 -9.66 6.50
CA ALA A 7 -4.46 -9.20 6.61
C ALA A 7 -3.95 -9.21 8.06
N ALA A 8 -4.78 -8.76 9.01
CA ALA A 8 -4.44 -8.82 10.43
C ALA A 8 -4.28 -10.28 10.92
N VAL A 9 -5.13 -11.21 10.48
CA VAL A 9 -5.04 -12.64 10.85
C VAL A 9 -3.80 -13.30 10.27
N VAL A 10 -3.38 -12.96 9.05
CA VAL A 10 -2.14 -13.50 8.44
C VAL A 10 -0.90 -12.99 9.16
N VAL A 11 -0.85 -11.70 9.49
CA VAL A 11 0.25 -11.10 10.28
C VAL A 11 0.28 -11.66 11.70
N LEU A 12 -0.89 -11.84 12.34
CA LEU A 12 -0.99 -12.45 13.67
C LEU A 12 -0.58 -13.93 13.63
N ALA A 13 -0.94 -14.66 12.58
CA ALA A 13 -0.55 -16.07 12.39
C ALA A 13 0.95 -16.22 12.13
N ALA A 14 1.57 -15.29 11.39
CA ALA A 14 3.03 -15.26 11.19
C ALA A 14 3.77 -14.95 12.50
N LEU A 15 3.30 -13.96 13.27
CA LEU A 15 3.87 -13.60 14.57
C LEU A 15 3.66 -14.70 15.64
N LEU A 16 2.53 -15.39 15.63
CA LEU A 16 2.25 -16.49 16.55
C LEU A 16 2.95 -17.80 16.13
N GLY A 17 3.10 -18.05 14.83
CA GLY A 17 3.90 -19.16 14.30
C GLY A 17 5.35 -19.08 14.75
N GLY A 18 5.97 -17.89 14.63
CA GLY A 18 7.33 -17.65 15.14
C GLY A 18 7.47 -17.82 16.66
N TRP A 19 6.40 -17.57 17.44
CA TRP A 19 6.43 -17.72 18.90
C TRP A 19 6.25 -19.17 19.36
N ALA A 20 5.50 -19.99 18.62
CA ALA A 20 5.32 -21.41 18.91
C ALA A 20 6.61 -22.21 18.69
N ILE A 21 7.36 -21.89 17.62
CA ILE A 21 8.63 -22.54 17.26
C ILE A 21 9.71 -22.32 18.34
N SER A 22 9.68 -21.17 19.03
CA SER A 22 10.63 -20.86 20.11
C SER A 22 10.48 -21.72 21.36
N LYS A 23 9.31 -22.32 21.62
CA LYS A 23 9.04 -23.03 22.89
C LYS A 23 9.00 -24.57 22.79
N GLY A 24 9.07 -25.14 21.60
CA GLY A 24 9.01 -26.59 21.37
C GLY A 24 10.30 -27.37 21.67
N ARG A 25 11.44 -26.71 21.90
CA ARG A 25 12.71 -27.38 22.26
C ARG A 25 12.68 -27.98 23.68
N GLN A 26 11.95 -29.08 23.87
CA GLN A 26 12.19 -30.01 24.96
C GLN A 26 12.96 -31.22 24.40
N PRO A 27 14.22 -31.45 24.79
CA PRO A 27 14.99 -32.58 24.30
C PRO A 27 14.51 -33.88 24.96
N GLY A 28 13.60 -34.58 24.29
CA GLY A 28 13.40 -36.02 24.49
C GLY A 28 14.43 -36.81 23.66
N PRO A 29 14.77 -38.06 24.02
CA PRO A 29 15.62 -38.90 23.18
C PRO A 29 14.82 -39.40 21.97
N GLU A 30 14.62 -38.52 21.00
CA GLU A 30 14.02 -38.84 19.70
C GLU A 30 15.11 -39.37 18.77
N THR A 31 14.78 -40.45 18.07
CA THR A 31 15.66 -41.05 17.07
C THR A 31 15.91 -40.07 15.93
N THR A 32 17.12 -40.09 15.36
CA THR A 32 17.56 -39.17 14.29
C THR A 32 16.61 -39.12 13.09
N ASP A 33 15.85 -40.19 12.83
CA ASP A 33 14.88 -40.27 11.73
C ASP A 33 13.61 -39.45 11.98
N GLU A 34 13.14 -39.34 13.23
CA GLU A 34 11.89 -38.63 13.58
C GLU A 34 12.10 -37.10 13.56
N VAL A 35 13.29 -36.66 13.99
CA VAL A 35 13.73 -35.26 13.94
C VAL A 35 13.91 -34.78 12.49
N ASP A 36 14.38 -35.65 11.58
CA ASP A 36 14.59 -35.30 10.17
C ASP A 36 13.24 -35.17 9.41
N GLU A 37 12.22 -35.96 9.78
CA GLU A 37 10.86 -35.84 9.23
C GLU A 37 10.14 -34.56 9.69
N GLU A 38 10.23 -34.20 10.97
CA GLU A 38 9.63 -32.96 11.51
C GLU A 38 10.27 -31.71 10.87
N LEU A 39 11.61 -31.67 10.77
CA LEU A 39 12.31 -30.55 10.15
C LEU A 39 11.98 -30.37 8.67
N VAL A 40 11.79 -31.47 7.93
CA VAL A 40 11.36 -31.42 6.52
C VAL A 40 9.93 -30.91 6.40
N ALA A 41 9.01 -31.38 7.25
CA ALA A 41 7.62 -30.91 7.27
C ALA A 41 7.52 -29.40 7.58
N ASP A 42 8.32 -28.93 8.54
CA ASP A 42 8.41 -27.51 8.89
C ASP A 42 8.98 -26.67 7.73
N ALA A 43 10.01 -27.16 7.05
CA ALA A 43 10.58 -26.51 5.87
C ALA A 43 9.54 -26.34 4.75
N GLU A 44 8.73 -27.37 4.49
CA GLU A 44 7.66 -27.32 3.51
C GLU A 44 6.55 -26.34 3.92
N ALA A 45 6.18 -26.31 5.19
CA ALA A 45 5.19 -25.38 5.72
C ALA A 45 5.65 -23.91 5.58
N ILE A 46 6.92 -23.62 5.91
CA ILE A 46 7.52 -22.30 5.79
C ILE A 46 7.63 -21.88 4.33
N ARG A 47 8.07 -22.78 3.44
CA ARG A 47 8.12 -22.52 1.99
C ARG A 47 6.72 -22.18 1.44
N ALA A 48 5.70 -22.97 1.79
CA ALA A 48 4.32 -22.73 1.37
C ALA A 48 3.75 -21.42 1.97
N ALA A 49 4.22 -20.98 3.13
CA ALA A 49 3.88 -19.67 3.68
C ALA A 49 4.58 -18.53 2.92
N ALA A 50 5.85 -18.69 2.58
CA ALA A 50 6.62 -17.72 1.79
C ALA A 50 6.01 -17.52 0.40
N GLU A 51 5.65 -18.59 -0.30
CA GLU A 51 4.98 -18.51 -1.61
C GLU A 51 3.66 -17.74 -1.53
N ARG A 52 2.84 -18.01 -0.52
CA ARG A 52 1.59 -17.27 -0.28
C ARG A 52 1.83 -15.80 0.05
N ALA A 53 2.88 -15.49 0.81
CA ALA A 53 3.24 -14.13 1.15
C ALA A 53 3.68 -13.33 -0.07
N VAL A 54 4.45 -13.93 -0.99
CA VAL A 54 4.83 -13.31 -2.27
C VAL A 54 3.59 -12.97 -3.10
N VAL A 55 2.67 -13.92 -3.26
CA VAL A 55 1.40 -13.67 -3.99
C VAL A 55 0.59 -12.54 -3.34
N ALA A 56 0.51 -12.51 -2.01
CA ALA A 56 -0.19 -11.46 -1.28
C ALA A 56 0.50 -10.08 -1.42
N ALA A 57 1.83 -10.04 -1.45
CA ALA A 57 2.60 -8.83 -1.68
C ALA A 57 2.38 -8.28 -3.09
N ASP A 58 2.39 -9.14 -4.11
CA ASP A 58 2.10 -8.75 -5.50
C ASP A 58 0.68 -8.21 -5.65
N GLU A 59 -0.31 -8.87 -5.03
CA GLU A 59 -1.70 -8.41 -5.04
C GLU A 59 -1.87 -7.07 -4.31
N ALA A 60 -1.19 -6.88 -3.17
CA ALA A 60 -1.19 -5.62 -2.45
C ALA A 60 -0.50 -4.49 -3.24
N ARG A 61 0.60 -4.79 -3.94
CA ARG A 61 1.26 -3.87 -4.86
C ARG A 61 0.33 -3.45 -6.00
N HIS A 62 -0.36 -4.40 -6.61
CA HIS A 62 -1.30 -4.09 -7.68
C HIS A 62 -2.44 -3.18 -7.18
N ARG A 63 -2.97 -3.43 -5.98
CA ARG A 63 -3.95 -2.53 -5.34
C ARG A 63 -3.38 -1.13 -5.11
N ALA A 64 -2.12 -1.01 -4.68
CA ALA A 64 -1.48 0.28 -4.48
C ALA A 64 -1.36 1.05 -5.80
N GLU A 65 -0.97 0.38 -6.90
CA GLU A 65 -0.90 0.98 -8.24
C GLU A 65 -2.27 1.51 -8.70
N HIS A 66 -3.35 0.73 -8.51
CA HIS A 66 -4.71 1.19 -8.82
C HIS A 66 -5.12 2.40 -7.97
N ALA A 67 -4.80 2.40 -6.68
CA ALA A 67 -5.11 3.53 -5.80
C ALA A 67 -4.32 4.79 -6.20
N GLU A 68 -3.07 4.65 -6.64
CA GLU A 68 -2.27 5.75 -7.17
C GLU A 68 -2.89 6.34 -8.44
N GLN A 69 -3.33 5.48 -9.37
CA GLN A 69 -4.02 5.93 -10.58
C GLN A 69 -5.30 6.68 -10.24
N ALA A 70 -6.13 6.15 -9.33
CA ALA A 70 -7.35 6.81 -8.89
C ALA A 70 -7.08 8.18 -8.24
N SER A 71 -6.03 8.30 -7.42
CA SER A 71 -5.62 9.58 -6.83
C SER A 71 -5.15 10.59 -7.88
N SER A 72 -4.43 10.13 -8.91
CA SER A 72 -3.96 10.97 -10.02
C SER A 72 -5.13 11.46 -10.88
N GLU A 73 -6.13 10.61 -11.14
CA GLU A 73 -7.34 11.01 -11.85
C GLU A 73 -8.19 12.00 -11.04
N ALA A 74 -8.29 11.82 -9.72
CA ALA A 74 -8.96 12.76 -8.83
C ALA A 74 -8.24 14.11 -8.77
N GLU A 75 -6.90 14.11 -8.75
CA GLU A 75 -6.09 15.33 -8.82
C GLU A 75 -6.35 16.08 -10.13
N GLN A 76 -6.35 15.39 -11.26
CA GLN A 76 -6.64 16.00 -12.57
C GLN A 76 -8.03 16.64 -12.59
N ARG A 77 -9.05 15.97 -12.04
CA ARG A 77 -10.40 16.52 -11.91
C ARG A 77 -10.43 17.77 -11.03
N TYR A 78 -9.74 17.74 -9.89
CA TYR A 78 -9.65 18.90 -8.99
C TYR A 78 -8.93 20.09 -9.66
N LEU A 79 -7.82 19.84 -10.35
CA LEU A 79 -7.10 20.88 -11.09
C LEU A 79 -7.95 21.44 -12.23
N ALA A 80 -8.67 20.58 -12.96
CA ALA A 80 -9.58 21.01 -14.01
C ALA A 80 -10.71 21.90 -13.46
N ALA A 81 -11.33 21.52 -12.34
CA ALA A 81 -12.36 22.32 -11.68
C ALA A 81 -11.80 23.69 -11.22
N GLN A 82 -10.59 23.72 -10.67
CA GLN A 82 -9.91 24.98 -10.33
C GLN A 82 -9.65 25.85 -11.56
N TRP A 83 -9.23 25.24 -12.67
CA TRP A 83 -8.98 25.96 -13.91
C TRP A 83 -10.27 26.52 -14.50
N GLU A 84 -11.36 25.75 -14.54
CA GLU A 84 -12.67 26.21 -15.02
C GLU A 84 -13.15 27.45 -14.26
N VAL A 85 -13.10 27.40 -12.93
CA VAL A 85 -13.39 28.55 -12.04
C VAL A 85 -12.48 29.75 -12.33
N ARG A 86 -11.19 29.52 -12.55
CA ARG A 86 -10.22 30.62 -12.81
C ARG A 86 -10.33 31.19 -14.22
N SER A 87 -10.74 30.39 -15.19
CA SER A 87 -10.57 30.68 -16.62
C SER A 87 -11.82 31.19 -17.31
N GLU A 88 -12.95 31.38 -16.61
CA GLU A 88 -14.19 31.91 -17.21
C GLU A 88 -13.92 33.19 -18.05
N PRO A 89 -13.86 33.07 -19.39
CA PRO A 89 -13.32 34.14 -20.24
C PRO A 89 -14.24 35.37 -20.25
N GLY A 90 -15.54 35.14 -20.03
CA GLY A 90 -16.55 36.18 -19.97
C GLY A 90 -16.30 37.17 -18.83
N ASN A 91 -15.91 36.68 -17.65
CA ASN A 91 -15.71 37.52 -16.48
C ASN A 91 -14.48 38.43 -16.61
N HIS A 92 -13.37 37.94 -17.17
CA HIS A 92 -12.20 38.78 -17.43
C HIS A 92 -12.43 39.84 -18.50
N LEU A 93 -13.17 39.52 -19.57
CA LEU A 93 -13.49 40.48 -20.63
C LEU A 93 -14.47 41.56 -20.14
N VAL A 94 -15.50 41.17 -19.36
CA VAL A 94 -16.45 42.11 -18.73
C VAL A 94 -15.74 43.01 -17.73
N GLN A 95 -14.87 42.47 -16.87
CA GLN A 95 -14.09 43.26 -15.91
C GLN A 95 -13.17 44.27 -16.62
N ARG A 96 -12.50 43.85 -17.71
CA ARG A 96 -11.64 44.74 -18.50
C ARG A 96 -12.43 45.85 -19.19
N ALA A 97 -13.55 45.50 -19.83
CA ALA A 97 -14.41 46.48 -20.50
C ALA A 97 -15.04 47.47 -19.51
N ALA A 98 -15.48 47.00 -18.33
CA ALA A 98 -16.03 47.83 -17.27
C ALA A 98 -14.98 48.79 -16.67
N LEU A 99 -13.75 48.32 -16.46
CA LEU A 99 -12.64 49.16 -15.99
C LEU A 99 -12.26 50.23 -17.02
N ASP A 100 -12.22 49.88 -18.31
CA ASP A 100 -11.93 50.84 -19.38
C ASP A 100 -13.06 51.88 -19.53
N ALA A 101 -14.32 51.49 -19.37
CA ALA A 101 -15.46 52.41 -19.36
C ALA A 101 -15.43 53.37 -18.15
N TYR A 102 -15.06 52.88 -16.96
CA TYR A 102 -14.85 53.74 -15.79
C TYR A 102 -13.75 54.77 -16.02
N ARG A 103 -12.60 54.36 -16.59
CA ARG A 103 -11.47 55.26 -16.89
C ARG A 103 -11.83 56.36 -17.90
N ARG A 104 -12.74 56.09 -18.83
CA ARG A 104 -13.27 57.08 -19.79
C ARG A 104 -14.34 58.00 -19.18
N GLY A 105 -14.80 57.71 -17.97
CA GLY A 105 -15.91 58.43 -17.32
C GLY A 105 -17.30 58.00 -17.80
N ASP A 106 -17.39 56.96 -18.62
CA ASP A 106 -18.65 56.40 -19.14
C ASP A 106 -19.44 55.64 -18.05
N LEU A 107 -18.76 55.30 -16.95
CA LEU A 107 -19.27 54.49 -15.86
C LEU A 107 -18.89 55.14 -14.52
N ASN A 108 -19.83 55.23 -13.58
CA ASN A 108 -19.54 55.70 -12.23
C ASN A 108 -19.14 54.54 -11.30
N VAL A 109 -18.55 54.87 -10.14
CA VAL A 109 -18.07 53.86 -9.15
C VAL A 109 -19.19 52.92 -8.70
N THR A 110 -20.41 53.43 -8.53
CA THR A 110 -21.57 52.61 -8.11
C THR A 110 -21.95 51.59 -9.18
N GLN A 111 -22.02 52.01 -10.44
CA GLN A 111 -22.29 51.13 -11.58
C GLN A 111 -21.16 50.10 -11.78
N LEU A 112 -19.91 50.51 -11.56
CA LEU A 112 -18.76 49.60 -11.60
C LEU A 112 -18.89 48.54 -10.51
N ASN A 113 -19.19 48.93 -9.27
CA ASN A 113 -19.43 47.99 -8.17
C ASN A 113 -20.58 47.03 -8.45
N THR A 114 -21.69 47.51 -9.02
CA THR A 114 -22.81 46.63 -9.40
C THR A 114 -22.40 45.60 -10.45
N ILE A 115 -21.59 45.99 -11.45
CA ILE A 115 -21.03 45.07 -12.45
C ILE A 115 -20.09 44.06 -11.79
N TRP A 116 -19.23 44.48 -10.86
CA TRP A 116 -18.34 43.58 -10.12
C TRP A 116 -19.10 42.60 -9.21
N GLU A 117 -20.16 43.04 -8.54
CA GLU A 117 -21.03 42.17 -7.75
C GLU A 117 -21.70 41.12 -8.64
N HIS A 118 -22.24 41.51 -9.80
CA HIS A 118 -22.92 40.58 -10.70
C HIS A 118 -21.95 39.67 -11.48
N ALA A 119 -20.78 40.16 -11.86
CA ALA A 119 -19.74 39.38 -12.53
C ALA A 119 -19.00 38.43 -11.57
N GLY A 120 -18.91 38.77 -10.28
CA GLY A 120 -18.32 37.91 -9.25
C GLY A 120 -19.23 36.76 -8.80
N THR A 121 -20.56 36.90 -8.97
CA THR A 121 -21.54 35.88 -8.58
C THR A 121 -22.00 34.96 -9.70
N SER A 122 -21.71 35.31 -10.96
CA SER A 122 -22.23 34.59 -12.13
C SER A 122 -21.13 33.70 -12.72
N GLY A 123 -21.07 32.44 -12.29
CA GLY A 123 -20.30 31.39 -12.97
C GLY A 123 -19.41 30.51 -12.09
N LEU A 124 -19.04 30.97 -10.90
CA LEU A 124 -18.31 30.14 -9.96
C LEU A 124 -19.29 29.25 -9.21
N ASP A 125 -19.31 27.95 -9.51
CA ASP A 125 -19.86 26.94 -8.59
C ASP A 125 -18.74 26.44 -7.68
N PRO A 126 -18.48 27.09 -6.53
CA PRO A 126 -17.47 26.64 -5.58
C PRO A 126 -17.74 25.22 -5.08
N ARG A 127 -18.99 24.73 -5.16
CA ARG A 127 -19.34 23.37 -4.75
C ARG A 127 -18.67 22.31 -5.63
N GLY A 128 -18.43 22.61 -6.91
CA GLY A 128 -17.73 21.70 -7.82
C GLY A 128 -16.25 21.53 -7.45
N VAL A 129 -15.59 22.63 -7.06
CA VAL A 129 -14.20 22.59 -6.59
C VAL A 129 -14.09 21.92 -5.21
N ASP A 130 -15.00 22.24 -4.29
CA ASP A 130 -15.02 21.65 -2.96
C ASP A 130 -15.28 20.14 -3.03
N GLN A 131 -16.23 19.69 -3.86
CA GLN A 131 -16.47 18.27 -4.07
C GLN A 131 -15.26 17.56 -4.70
N ALA A 132 -14.66 18.14 -5.74
CA ALA A 132 -13.48 17.54 -6.38
C ALA A 132 -12.29 17.47 -5.42
N ARG A 133 -12.17 18.45 -4.51
CA ARG A 133 -11.18 18.43 -3.43
C ARG A 133 -11.44 17.31 -2.43
N GLU A 134 -12.69 17.15 -1.96
CA GLU A 134 -13.04 16.06 -1.05
C GLU A 134 -12.77 14.67 -1.67
N GLU A 135 -13.04 14.51 -2.97
CA GLU A 135 -12.73 13.28 -3.70
C GLU A 135 -11.21 13.05 -3.79
N TYR A 136 -10.43 14.09 -4.07
CA TYR A 136 -8.97 14.01 -4.09
C TYR A 136 -8.38 13.68 -2.71
N ASP A 137 -8.83 14.37 -1.66
CA ASP A 137 -8.36 14.15 -0.28
C ASP A 137 -8.69 12.72 0.18
N ARG A 138 -9.88 12.20 -0.18
CA ARG A 138 -10.27 10.82 0.07
C ARG A 138 -9.36 9.83 -0.66
N ALA A 139 -9.11 10.07 -1.95
CA ALA A 139 -8.25 9.20 -2.75
C ALA A 139 -6.82 9.19 -2.21
N LEU A 140 -6.26 10.33 -1.81
CA LEU A 140 -4.95 10.42 -1.16
C LEU A 140 -4.87 9.61 0.12
N ALA A 141 -5.88 9.70 0.99
CA ALA A 141 -5.92 8.94 2.23
C ALA A 141 -5.96 7.43 1.97
N GLU A 142 -6.74 7.00 0.98
CA GLU A 142 -6.82 5.60 0.55
C GLU A 142 -5.48 5.12 -0.03
N THR A 143 -4.84 5.88 -0.92
CA THR A 143 -3.52 5.54 -1.46
C THR A 143 -2.47 5.39 -0.37
N ALA A 144 -2.45 6.27 0.63
CA ALA A 144 -1.52 6.19 1.76
C ALA A 144 -1.71 4.89 2.55
N GLN A 145 -2.97 4.52 2.84
CA GLN A 145 -3.28 3.27 3.54
C GLN A 145 -2.85 2.05 2.70
N VAL A 146 -3.24 1.98 1.43
CA VAL A 146 -2.96 0.82 0.58
C VAL A 146 -1.45 0.65 0.32
N ARG A 147 -0.69 1.76 0.19
CA ARG A 147 0.77 1.70 0.12
C ARG A 147 1.40 1.13 1.39
N GLN A 148 0.89 1.52 2.56
CA GLN A 148 1.36 0.96 3.82
C GLN A 148 1.09 -0.55 3.89
N GLU A 149 -0.10 -0.99 3.47
CA GLU A 149 -0.44 -2.42 3.40
C GLU A 149 0.48 -3.18 2.44
N ALA A 150 0.76 -2.62 1.26
CA ALA A 150 1.68 -3.21 0.29
C ALA A 150 3.10 -3.34 0.85
N HIS A 151 3.60 -2.31 1.53
CA HIS A 151 4.91 -2.34 2.17
C HIS A 151 5.00 -3.41 3.26
N VAL A 152 3.97 -3.53 4.11
CA VAL A 152 3.93 -4.58 5.15
C VAL A 152 3.92 -5.98 4.52
N ALA A 153 3.16 -6.18 3.45
CA ALA A 153 3.10 -7.46 2.74
C ALA A 153 4.44 -7.82 2.09
N GLU A 154 5.12 -6.84 1.48
CA GLU A 154 6.46 -7.01 0.90
C GLU A 154 7.49 -7.41 1.96
N VAL A 155 7.53 -6.69 3.09
CA VAL A 155 8.44 -7.03 4.21
C VAL A 155 8.13 -8.42 4.77
N ALA A 156 6.86 -8.79 4.90
CA ALA A 156 6.48 -10.13 5.36
C ALA A 156 6.94 -11.23 4.38
N ALA A 157 6.83 -10.99 3.07
CA ALA A 157 7.32 -11.92 2.06
C ALA A 157 8.86 -12.04 2.10
N GLU A 158 9.57 -10.94 2.28
CA GLU A 158 11.04 -10.94 2.43
C GLU A 158 11.49 -11.72 3.66
N VAL A 159 10.86 -11.47 4.81
CA VAL A 159 11.15 -12.20 6.06
C VAL A 159 10.90 -13.69 5.88
N LEU A 160 9.76 -14.10 5.33
CA LEU A 160 9.47 -15.52 5.11
C LEU A 160 10.41 -16.18 4.09
N ALA A 161 10.90 -15.43 3.10
CA ALA A 161 11.90 -15.91 2.16
C ALA A 161 13.28 -16.09 2.82
N GLU A 162 13.63 -15.28 3.81
CA GLU A 162 14.83 -15.48 4.63
C GLU A 162 14.67 -16.69 5.56
N GLU A 163 13.54 -16.81 6.25
CA GLU A 163 13.25 -17.97 7.10
C GLU A 163 13.28 -19.28 6.30
N THR A 164 12.73 -19.29 5.08
CA THR A 164 12.83 -20.45 4.18
C THR A 164 14.29 -20.82 3.91
N ARG A 165 15.17 -19.83 3.68
CA ARG A 165 16.61 -20.08 3.44
C ARG A 165 17.31 -20.63 4.67
N ILE A 166 16.95 -20.15 5.86
CA ILE A 166 17.50 -20.64 7.14
C ILE A 166 17.09 -22.10 7.35
N VAL A 167 15.79 -22.41 7.22
CA VAL A 167 15.30 -23.77 7.46
C VAL A 167 15.84 -24.76 6.40
N GLU A 168 15.95 -24.35 5.13
CA GLU A 168 16.59 -25.19 4.11
C GLU A 168 18.07 -25.48 4.40
N HIS A 169 18.77 -24.52 5.01
CA HIS A 169 20.14 -24.71 5.45
C HIS A 169 20.21 -25.67 6.64
N ASP A 170 19.32 -25.54 7.61
CA ASP A 170 19.27 -26.41 8.79
C ASP A 170 18.94 -27.86 8.39
N VAL A 171 17.96 -28.08 7.51
CA VAL A 171 17.64 -29.41 6.94
C VAL A 171 18.86 -29.99 6.22
N ARG A 172 19.62 -29.16 5.49
CA ARG A 172 20.85 -29.63 4.82
C ARG A 172 21.92 -30.05 5.83
N GLN A 173 22.13 -29.26 6.89
CA GLN A 173 23.09 -29.59 7.95
C GLN A 173 22.69 -30.86 8.71
N ALA A 174 21.41 -31.02 9.04
CA ALA A 174 20.89 -32.22 9.68
C ALA A 174 21.16 -33.46 8.81
N ARG A 175 20.83 -33.41 7.52
CA ARG A 175 21.11 -34.49 6.56
C ARG A 175 22.60 -34.80 6.41
N GLU A 176 23.47 -33.80 6.49
CA GLU A 176 24.91 -34.01 6.43
C GLU A 176 25.46 -34.66 7.70
N ALA A 177 24.94 -34.28 8.88
CA ALA A 177 25.29 -34.87 10.16
C ALA A 177 24.76 -36.31 10.33
N SER A 178 23.61 -36.64 9.74
CA SER A 178 23.01 -37.98 9.76
C SER A 178 23.66 -38.96 8.78
N LYS A 179 24.54 -38.50 7.86
CA LYS A 179 25.32 -39.43 7.03
C LYS A 179 26.28 -40.21 7.94
N PRO A 180 26.26 -41.55 7.93
CA PRO A 180 27.20 -42.33 8.73
C PRO A 180 28.62 -41.94 8.33
N GLY A 181 29.34 -41.33 9.27
CA GLY A 181 30.74 -40.96 9.07
C GLY A 181 31.59 -42.21 8.82
N LEU A 182 32.64 -42.05 8.03
CA LEU A 182 33.70 -43.05 7.85
C LEU A 182 34.25 -43.58 9.20
N ASP A 183 34.15 -42.81 10.29
CA ASP A 183 34.51 -43.23 11.65
C ASP A 183 33.65 -44.39 12.18
N GLY A 184 32.35 -44.46 11.82
CA GLY A 184 31.48 -45.58 12.22
C GLY A 184 31.75 -46.89 11.46
N LEU A 185 32.47 -46.80 10.34
CA LEU A 185 32.93 -47.96 9.55
C LEU A 185 34.29 -48.49 10.02
N LEU A 186 35.04 -47.71 10.83
CA LEU A 186 36.35 -48.09 11.36
C LEU A 186 36.29 -48.62 12.81
N ASP A 187 35.22 -48.33 13.54
CA ASP A 187 34.96 -48.86 14.90
C ASP A 187 34.12 -50.17 14.91
N ALA A 188 33.83 -50.74 13.74
CA ALA A 188 33.01 -51.95 13.59
C ALA A 188 33.81 -53.28 13.47
N ASP A 189 35.11 -53.27 13.75
CA ASP A 189 35.97 -54.47 13.81
C ASP A 189 36.15 -55.01 15.25
#